data_AF-A0AAD7F0Q4-F1
#
_entry.id   AF-A0AAD7F0Q4-F1
#
_cell.length_a   1.000
_cell.length_b   1.000
_cell.length_c   1.000
_cell.angle_alpha   90.00
_cell.angle_beta   90.00
_cell.angle_gamma   90.00
#
_symmetry.space_group_name_H-M   'P 1'
#
loop_
_entity.id
_entity.type
_entity.pdbx_description
1 polymer ?
#
loop_
_entity_poly.entity_id
_entity_poly.type
_entity_poly.pdbx_seq_one_letter_code
_entity_poly.pdbx_strand_id
1 'polypeptide(L)'
;DKLVEWLSPINFFLHQQTISESRSNETGYWLLEDPQFQAWKSGPGRTLWCHGIHVLPANFYCSRSLVVEHFSTDAYKTNRVGIACIYLNHQEGEDQTPAKLLAGVWRQLVLD
;
A
#
# COMPACT_ATOMS: atom_id res chain seq x y z
N ASP A 1 -7.56 13.62 -14.60
CA ASP A 1 -7.86 15.05 -14.39
C ASP A 1 -6.61 15.86 -14.10
N LYS A 2 -6.45 17.01 -14.78
CA LYS A 2 -5.33 17.95 -14.56
C LYS A 2 -5.21 18.42 -13.11
N LEU A 3 -6.33 18.44 -12.37
CA LEU A 3 -6.38 18.81 -10.96
C LEU A 3 -5.66 17.79 -10.06
N VAL A 4 -5.75 16.50 -10.39
CA VAL A 4 -5.14 15.42 -9.61
C VAL A 4 -3.62 15.34 -9.84
N GLU A 5 -3.18 15.61 -11.07
CA GLU A 5 -1.76 15.75 -11.39
C GLU A 5 -1.14 16.98 -10.74
N TRP A 6 -1.91 18.08 -10.65
CA TRP A 6 -1.50 19.26 -9.90
C TRP A 6 -1.37 18.99 -8.39
N LEU A 7 -2.27 18.19 -7.81
CA LEU A 7 -2.23 17.86 -6.39
C LEU A 7 -0.92 17.17 -6.00
N SER A 8 -0.50 16.15 -6.74
CA SER A 8 0.77 15.48 -6.47
C SER A 8 1.36 14.85 -7.73
N PRO A 9 2.67 15.05 -8.00
CA PRO A 9 3.36 14.31 -9.05
C PRO A 9 3.59 12.84 -8.67
N ILE A 10 3.52 12.49 -7.37
CA ILE A 10 3.73 11.13 -6.90
C ILE A 10 2.47 10.31 -7.15
N ASN A 11 2.64 9.21 -7.88
CA ASN A 11 1.57 8.28 -8.15
C ASN A 11 1.85 6.91 -7.49
N PHE A 12 1.30 6.72 -6.29
CA PHE A 12 1.42 5.46 -5.56
C PHE A 12 0.58 4.33 -6.16
N PHE A 13 -0.46 4.64 -6.95
CA PHE A 13 -1.22 3.63 -7.67
C PHE A 13 -0.35 2.90 -8.69
N LEU A 14 0.49 3.63 -9.43
CA LEU A 14 1.44 3.01 -10.36
C LEU A 14 2.46 2.12 -9.62
N HIS A 15 2.95 2.56 -8.46
CA HIS A 15 3.85 1.74 -7.64
C HIS A 15 3.17 0.45 -7.18
N GLN A 16 1.94 0.56 -6.65
CA GLN A 16 1.12 -0.58 -6.28
C GLN A 16 0.95 -1.54 -7.46
N GLN A 17 0.55 -1.01 -8.62
CA GLN A 17 0.34 -1.81 -9.83
C GLN A 17 1.60 -2.53 -10.28
N THR A 18 2.74 -1.86 -10.37
CA THR A 18 4.01 -2.47 -10.77
C THR A 18 4.45 -3.58 -9.80
N ILE A 19 4.26 -3.38 -8.48
CA ILE A 19 4.58 -4.39 -7.48
C ILE A 19 3.59 -5.57 -7.55
N SER A 20 2.31 -5.30 -7.79
CA SER A 20 1.30 -6.36 -7.98
C SER A 20 1.56 -7.18 -9.25
N GLU A 21 1.93 -6.56 -10.37
CA GLU A 21 2.21 -7.23 -11.65
C GLU A 21 3.50 -8.06 -11.60
N SER A 22 4.49 -7.63 -10.82
CA SER A 22 5.76 -8.36 -10.64
C SER A 22 5.66 -9.51 -9.62
N ARG A 23 4.54 -9.63 -8.89
CA ARG A 23 4.33 -10.67 -7.88
C ARG A 23 3.98 -12.02 -8.53
N SER A 24 4.69 -13.07 -8.16
CA SER A 24 4.30 -14.44 -8.50
C SER A 24 3.07 -14.89 -7.71
N ASN A 25 2.19 -15.68 -8.33
CA ASN A 25 0.82 -15.95 -7.85
C ASN A 25 0.71 -16.60 -6.46
N GLU A 26 1.79 -17.14 -5.89
CA GLU A 26 1.78 -17.83 -4.59
C GLU A 26 2.56 -17.08 -3.49
N THR A 27 3.22 -15.97 -3.84
CA THR A 27 4.15 -15.31 -2.93
C THR A 27 3.46 -14.29 -2.04
N GLY A 28 3.60 -14.46 -0.72
CA GLY A 28 3.22 -13.46 0.29
C GLY A 28 1.83 -13.66 0.92
N TYR A 29 1.03 -14.63 0.46
CA TYR A 29 -0.28 -14.95 1.04
C TYR A 29 -0.22 -15.39 2.50
N TRP A 30 0.90 -15.98 2.92
CA TRP A 30 1.14 -16.35 4.32
C TRP A 30 0.88 -15.18 5.29
N LEU A 31 1.13 -13.93 4.88
CA LEU A 31 0.91 -12.76 5.72
C LEU A 31 -0.59 -12.54 6.00
N LEU A 32 -1.45 -12.85 5.04
CA LEU A 32 -2.90 -12.73 5.24
C LEU A 32 -3.42 -13.81 6.18
N GLU A 33 -2.76 -14.96 6.28
CA GLU A 33 -3.12 -16.05 7.18
C GLU A 33 -2.48 -15.92 8.56
N ASP A 34 -1.49 -15.04 8.71
CA ASP A 34 -0.76 -14.84 9.94
C ASP A 34 -1.68 -14.39 11.09
N PRO A 35 -1.62 -15.05 12.27
CA PRO A 35 -2.48 -14.70 13.41
C PRO A 35 -2.31 -13.25 13.90
N GLN A 36 -1.12 -12.68 13.80
CA GLN A 36 -0.84 -11.29 14.17
C GLN A 36 -1.51 -10.33 13.18
N PHE A 37 -1.48 -10.65 11.88
CA PHE A 37 -2.20 -9.88 10.86
C PHE A 37 -3.72 -9.93 11.08
N GLN A 38 -4.29 -11.11 11.33
CA GLN A 38 -5.73 -11.27 11.59
C GLN A 38 -6.17 -10.55 12.86
N ALA A 39 -5.39 -10.67 13.93
CA ALA A 39 -5.61 -9.91 15.15
C ALA A 39 -5.57 -8.41 14.88
N TRP A 40 -4.56 -7.92 14.14
CA TRP A 40 -4.46 -6.52 13.76
C TRP A 40 -5.68 -6.04 12.93
N LYS A 41 -6.09 -6.79 11.90
CA LYS A 41 -7.23 -6.46 11.02
C LYS A 41 -8.54 -6.28 11.78
N SER A 42 -8.76 -7.03 12.87
CA SER A 42 -10.03 -7.06 13.60
C SER A 42 -10.34 -5.84 14.48
N GLY A 43 -9.41 -4.89 14.67
CA GLY A 43 -9.61 -3.77 15.60
C GLY A 43 -9.26 -2.39 15.04
N PRO A 44 -9.95 -1.33 15.49
CA PRO A 44 -9.72 0.03 15.00
C PRO A 44 -8.38 0.60 15.51
N GLY A 45 -7.76 1.47 14.71
CA GLY A 45 -6.63 2.30 15.13
C GLY A 45 -5.34 1.55 15.46
N ARG A 46 -5.13 0.37 14.87
CA ARG A 46 -3.95 -0.47 15.14
C ARG A 46 -2.86 -0.24 14.10
N THR A 47 -1.61 -0.35 14.51
CA THR A 47 -0.44 -0.38 13.62
C THR A 47 0.16 -1.77 13.64
N LEU A 48 0.34 -2.39 12.47
CA LEU A 48 1.09 -3.64 12.33
C LEU A 48 2.52 -3.31 11.90
N TRP A 49 3.47 -3.63 12.75
CA TRP A 49 4.89 -3.49 12.44
C TRP A 49 5.43 -4.80 11.89
N CYS A 50 5.62 -4.86 10.57
CA CYS A 50 6.18 -6.02 9.89
C CYS A 50 7.71 -5.86 9.77
N HIS A 51 8.46 -6.46 10.68
CA HIS A 51 9.92 -6.53 10.60
C HIS A 51 10.38 -7.96 10.32
N GLY A 52 11.54 -8.14 9.70
CA GLY A 52 12.09 -9.47 9.43
C GLY A 52 13.42 -9.40 8.70
N ILE A 53 14.15 -10.52 8.74
CA ILE A 53 15.37 -10.70 7.95
C ILE A 53 14.94 -10.95 6.50
N HIS A 54 15.43 -10.11 5.59
CA HIS A 54 15.15 -10.21 4.16
C HIS A 54 15.95 -11.37 3.54
N VAL A 55 15.48 -12.60 3.70
CA VAL A 55 16.10 -13.77 3.02
C VAL A 55 15.87 -13.74 1.51
N LEU A 56 14.74 -13.16 1.06
CA LEU A 56 14.46 -12.88 -0.35
C LEU A 56 13.70 -11.54 -0.46
N PRO A 57 14.23 -10.52 -1.16
CA PRO A 57 13.58 -9.21 -1.25
C PRO A 57 12.17 -9.31 -1.86
N ALA A 58 11.98 -10.18 -2.85
CA ALA A 58 10.69 -10.35 -3.55
C ALA A 58 9.52 -10.67 -2.61
N ASN A 59 9.72 -11.53 -1.59
CA ASN A 59 8.63 -12.00 -0.73
C ASN A 59 8.03 -10.89 0.16
N PHE A 60 8.85 -9.90 0.54
CA PHE A 60 8.43 -8.78 1.38
C PHE A 60 7.72 -7.67 0.57
N TYR A 61 8.23 -7.36 -0.62
CA TYR A 61 7.55 -6.38 -1.50
C TYR A 61 6.19 -6.90 -1.97
N CYS A 62 6.11 -8.19 -2.29
CA CYS A 62 4.87 -8.85 -2.71
C CYS A 62 3.80 -8.86 -1.61
N SER A 63 4.20 -9.02 -0.33
CA SER A 63 3.23 -9.04 0.77
C SER A 63 2.63 -7.66 1.05
N ARG A 64 3.37 -6.57 0.80
CA ARG A 64 2.83 -5.20 0.96
C ARG A 64 1.75 -4.87 -0.06
N SER A 65 1.95 -5.22 -1.33
CA SER A 65 0.92 -5.01 -2.36
C SER A 65 -0.31 -5.91 -2.14
N LEU A 66 -0.11 -7.14 -1.65
CA LEU A 66 -1.20 -8.06 -1.27
C LEU A 66 -2.10 -7.46 -0.20
N VAL A 67 -1.53 -6.83 0.82
CA VAL A 67 -2.33 -6.21 1.89
C VAL A 67 -3.22 -5.10 1.33
N VAL A 68 -2.67 -4.22 0.48
CA VAL A 68 -3.45 -3.15 -0.15
C VAL A 68 -4.56 -3.73 -1.03
N GLU A 69 -4.24 -4.70 -1.87
CA GLU A 69 -5.22 -5.36 -2.75
C GLU A 69 -6.35 -6.07 -1.98
N HIS A 70 -6.03 -6.74 -0.87
CA HIS A 70 -7.00 -7.39 0.00
C HIS A 70 -7.99 -6.39 0.58
N PHE A 71 -7.50 -5.27 1.10
CA PHE A 71 -8.36 -4.22 1.64
C PHE A 71 -9.14 -3.49 0.54
N SER A 72 -8.52 -3.20 -0.60
CA SER A 72 -9.20 -2.58 -1.75
C SER A 72 -10.37 -3.44 -2.21
N THR A 73 -10.16 -4.76 -2.34
CA THR A 73 -11.22 -5.71 -2.70
C THR A 73 -12.39 -5.70 -1.69
N ASP A 74 -12.10 -5.61 -0.40
CA ASP A 74 -13.12 -5.52 0.65
C ASP A 74 -13.83 -4.14 0.64
N ALA A 75 -13.11 -3.05 0.37
CA ALA A 75 -13.65 -1.70 0.29
C ALA A 75 -14.59 -1.52 -0.90
N TYR A 76 -14.25 -2.04 -2.08
CA TYR A 76 -15.13 -2.01 -3.26
C TYR A 76 -16.50 -2.64 -3.00
N LYS A 77 -16.58 -3.64 -2.11
CA LYS A 77 -17.86 -4.28 -1.74
C LYS A 77 -18.73 -3.39 -0.83
N THR A 78 -18.12 -2.51 -0.05
CA THR A 78 -18.82 -1.75 1.01
C THR A 78 -19.00 -0.26 0.69
N ASN A 79 -18.22 0.27 -0.26
CA ASN A 79 -18.27 1.64 -0.80
C ASN A 79 -18.32 2.77 0.25
N ARG A 80 -17.71 2.54 1.42
CA ARG A 80 -17.78 3.46 2.57
C ARG A 80 -16.41 3.83 3.16
N VAL A 81 -15.33 3.24 2.67
CA VAL A 81 -13.99 3.40 3.21
C VAL A 81 -13.01 3.61 2.05
N GLY A 82 -12.35 4.76 2.00
CA GLY A 82 -11.24 5.01 1.08
C GLY A 82 -9.94 4.41 1.60
N ILE A 83 -9.10 3.90 0.69
CA ILE A 83 -7.82 3.28 1.04
C ILE A 83 -6.70 4.06 0.37
N ALA A 84 -5.67 4.40 1.16
CA ALA A 84 -4.48 5.01 0.62
C ALA A 84 -3.23 4.27 1.09
N CYS A 85 -2.25 4.17 0.19
CA CYS A 85 -0.97 3.54 0.46
C CYS A 85 0.18 4.51 0.14
N ILE A 86 1.31 4.32 0.83
CA ILE A 86 2.53 5.10 0.59
C ILE A 86 3.68 4.12 0.41
N TYR A 87 4.37 4.22 -0.73
CA TYR A 87 5.60 3.49 -1.00
C TYR A 87 6.78 4.42 -0.77
N LEU A 88 7.64 4.08 0.19
CA LEU A 88 8.83 4.87 0.51
C LEU A 88 10.07 4.17 -0.01
N ASN A 89 10.97 4.95 -0.60
CA ASN A 89 12.24 4.52 -1.14
C ASN A 89 13.32 5.47 -0.60
N HIS A 90 14.23 4.93 0.21
CA HIS A 90 15.31 5.70 0.83
C HIS A 90 16.23 6.40 -0.18
N GLN A 91 16.27 5.92 -1.43
CA GLN A 91 17.07 6.51 -2.51
C GLN A 91 16.42 7.76 -3.12
N GLU A 92 15.14 8.00 -2.86
CA GLU A 92 14.34 9.11 -3.40
C GLU A 92 14.05 10.18 -2.33
N GLY A 93 14.94 10.32 -1.34
CA GLY A 93 14.71 11.16 -0.16
C GLY A 93 14.37 12.63 -0.46
N GLU A 94 14.90 13.21 -1.54
CA GLU A 94 14.61 14.60 -1.94
C GLU A 94 13.18 14.76 -2.49
N ASP A 95 12.60 13.69 -3.04
CA ASP A 95 11.25 13.68 -3.59
C ASP A 95 10.18 13.21 -2.60
N GLN A 96 10.57 12.56 -1.50
CA GLN A 96 9.65 12.02 -0.50
C GLN A 96 9.49 12.92 0.74
N THR A 97 9.23 14.22 0.53
CA THR A 97 8.94 15.15 1.63
C THR A 97 7.55 14.91 2.23
N PRO A 98 7.30 15.21 3.52
CA PRO A 98 5.99 15.00 4.15
C PRO A 98 4.82 15.64 3.39
N ALA A 99 5.02 16.85 2.85
CA ALA A 99 4.02 17.54 2.05
C ALA A 99 3.70 16.79 0.74
N LYS A 100 4.72 16.31 0.01
CA LYS A 100 4.55 15.53 -1.22
C LYS A 100 3.88 14.18 -0.95
N LEU A 101 4.22 13.53 0.17
CA LEU A 101 3.62 12.26 0.59
C LEU A 101 2.12 12.42 0.92
N LEU A 102 1.76 13.43 1.72
CA LEU A 102 0.36 13.74 2.04
C LEU A 102 -0.45 14.09 0.79
N ALA A 103 0.14 14.86 -0.11
CA ALA A 103 -0.48 15.17 -1.39
C ALA A 103 -0.72 13.90 -2.24
N GLY A 104 0.21 12.94 -2.21
CA GLY A 104 0.04 11.62 -2.84
C GLY A 104 -1.06 10.77 -2.20
N VAL A 105 -1.30 10.91 -0.89
CA VAL A 105 -2.45 10.28 -0.20
C VAL A 105 -3.76 10.91 -0.66
N TRP A 106 -3.86 12.25 -0.69
CA TRP A 106 -5.06 12.92 -1.18
C TRP A 106 -5.37 12.59 -2.63
N ARG A 107 -4.35 12.51 -3.48
CA ARG A 107 -4.51 12.06 -4.87
C ARG A 107 -5.18 10.69 -4.96
N GLN A 108 -4.86 9.73 -4.09
CA GLN A 108 -5.51 8.41 -4.07
C GLN A 108 -6.97 8.53 -3.63
N LEU A 109 -7.25 9.22 -2.52
CA LEU A 109 -8.58 9.31 -1.93
C LEU A 109 -9.59 10.15 -2.73
N VAL A 110 -9.11 10.99 -3.66
CA VAL A 110 -9.97 11.75 -4.59
C VAL A 110 -10.25 10.97 -5.88
N LEU A 111 -9.40 10.00 -6.22
CA LEU A 111 -9.54 9.15 -7.40
C LEU A 111 -10.31 7.85 -7.15
N ASP A 112 -10.27 7.34 -5.90
CA ASP A 112 -11.12 6.25 -5.40
C ASP A 112 -12.61 6.67 -5.31
#